data_AF-A0A5E4UAK1-F1
#
_entry.id   AF-A0A5E4UAK1-F1
#
_cell.length_a   1.000
_cell.length_b   1.000
_cell.length_c   1.000
_cell.angle_alpha   90.00
_cell.angle_beta   90.00
_cell.angle_gamma   90.00
#
_symmetry.space_group_name_H-M   'P 1'
#
loop_
_entity.id
_entity.type
_entity.pdbx_description
1 polymer ?
#
loop_
_entity_poly.entity_id
_entity_poly.type
_entity_poly.pdbx_seq_one_letter_code
_entity_poly.pdbx_strand_id
1 'polypeptide(L)'
;MNPAVTFSTQPSIINADMDAQMIPSGNDTSGAFRALTHYIESDGALDQGIFEVHRGRIQIADATASLKSCFVGDPLDQETRNALFRLHLASYPKGLDYLSDQDSLGTLGDDAMRVLHALCAETREQIFATPQLACNGMIVLPLPDTNVNIVLHPQCMRAADGFVTSLEADRLIRSKADVEEEGGAIFARRMLKLKVSLMLDGRRVDPLALRTWYSILTTAHSQTCFEPSVPKEDQVQLGLILHSLVRDMDLTLEHVGSSEALNIVNTNCLTLAEAAFERSENLWDVAVVRSALVELFGSAGDRDRLPDALRRKGDAYAALAERGMEKGHSTVAETLHEAARAYQRVPDAAALARLRPLVAKQSAIERARSPHFDTQPDSATSLLAALWGNDAGDAHAT
;
A
#
# COMPACT_ATOMS: atom_id res chain seq x y z
N MET A 1 -22.13 14.71 74.00
CA MET A 1 -22.46 13.50 73.23
C MET A 1 -22.10 13.79 71.78
N ASN A 2 -20.96 13.32 71.31
CA ASN A 2 -20.50 13.44 69.92
C ASN A 2 -20.60 12.06 69.25
N PRO A 3 -21.09 11.95 68.00
CA PRO A 3 -21.10 10.68 67.30
C PRO A 3 -19.69 10.37 66.77
N ALA A 4 -19.29 9.11 66.90
CA ALA A 4 -18.06 8.57 66.36
C ALA A 4 -18.13 8.55 64.82
N VAL A 5 -17.13 9.15 64.18
CA VAL A 5 -16.88 9.03 62.74
C VAL A 5 -16.15 7.72 62.51
N THR A 6 -16.82 6.74 61.92
CA THR A 6 -16.22 5.51 61.41
C THR A 6 -15.55 5.79 60.07
N PHE A 7 -14.22 5.80 60.04
CA PHE A 7 -13.45 5.75 58.80
C PHE A 7 -13.57 4.33 58.21
N SER A 8 -14.32 4.22 57.12
CA SER A 8 -14.30 3.03 56.26
C SER A 8 -13.04 3.08 55.40
N THR A 9 -12.00 2.35 55.80
CA THR A 9 -10.90 1.97 54.91
C THR A 9 -11.42 0.93 53.92
N GLN A 10 -11.99 1.38 52.80
CA GLN A 10 -12.09 0.52 51.63
C GLN A 10 -10.67 0.34 51.06
N PRO A 11 -10.14 -0.89 50.99
CA PRO A 11 -8.96 -1.16 50.19
C PRO A 11 -9.35 -0.95 48.72
N SER A 12 -8.81 0.13 48.16
CA SER A 12 -8.51 0.37 46.74
C SER A 12 -8.90 -0.77 45.78
N ILE A 13 -10.07 -0.64 45.15
CA ILE A 13 -10.43 -1.41 43.94
C ILE A 13 -9.37 -1.20 42.83
N ILE A 14 -8.65 -0.06 42.87
CA ILE A 14 -7.54 0.28 41.97
C ILE A 14 -6.34 -0.68 42.09
N ASN A 15 -6.02 -1.18 43.29
CA ASN A 15 -4.83 -2.05 43.47
C ASN A 15 -5.09 -3.50 43.02
N ALA A 16 -6.33 -3.98 43.12
CA ALA A 16 -6.66 -5.35 42.71
C ALA A 16 -6.67 -5.52 41.17
N ASP A 17 -7.07 -4.49 40.42
CA ASP A 17 -6.98 -4.49 38.96
C ASP A 17 -5.54 -4.30 38.46
N MET A 18 -4.72 -3.50 39.15
CA MET A 18 -3.29 -3.42 38.86
C MET A 18 -2.61 -4.77 39.05
N ASP A 19 -2.85 -5.47 40.17
CA ASP A 19 -2.22 -6.78 40.43
C ASP A 19 -2.66 -7.87 39.43
N ALA A 20 -3.86 -7.78 38.87
CA ALA A 20 -4.35 -8.69 37.82
C ALA A 20 -3.75 -8.39 36.44
N GLN A 21 -3.40 -7.13 36.16
CA GLN A 21 -2.80 -6.68 34.89
C GLN A 21 -1.27 -6.76 34.91
N MET A 22 -0.67 -6.88 36.10
CA MET A 22 0.77 -7.05 36.29
C MET A 22 1.12 -8.54 36.37
N ILE A 23 0.99 -9.27 35.25
CA ILE A 23 1.50 -10.64 35.13
C ILE A 23 2.98 -10.66 35.62
N PRO A 24 3.39 -11.62 36.46
CA PRO A 24 4.80 -11.79 36.80
C PRO A 24 5.56 -12.24 35.54
N SER A 25 6.03 -11.28 34.76
CA SER A 25 7.02 -11.49 33.71
C SER A 25 8.40 -11.53 34.33
N GLY A 26 9.32 -12.34 33.79
CA GLY A 26 10.71 -12.36 34.24
C GLY A 26 11.31 -10.95 34.31
N ASN A 27 12.33 -10.75 35.16
CA ASN A 27 13.01 -9.45 35.37
C ASN A 27 13.78 -8.95 34.12
N ASP A 28 13.59 -9.59 32.97
CA ASP A 28 14.27 -9.27 31.73
C ASP A 28 13.38 -8.49 30.75
N THR A 29 14.02 -7.88 29.78
CA THR A 29 13.39 -6.97 28.82
C THR A 29 12.35 -7.70 27.95
N SER A 30 12.61 -8.96 27.59
CA SER A 30 11.70 -9.75 26.74
C SER A 30 10.39 -10.05 27.48
N GLY A 31 10.48 -10.37 28.77
CA GLY A 31 9.34 -10.52 29.67
C GLY A 31 8.55 -9.23 29.82
N ALA A 32 9.23 -8.09 29.98
CA ALA A 32 8.58 -6.79 30.12
C ALA A 32 7.77 -6.40 28.86
N PHE A 33 8.31 -6.63 27.66
CA PHE A 33 7.58 -6.42 26.40
C PHE A 33 6.41 -7.40 26.25
N ARG A 34 6.58 -8.68 26.62
CA ARG A 34 5.46 -9.64 26.60
C ARG A 34 4.30 -9.21 27.51
N ALA A 35 4.61 -8.72 28.70
CA ALA A 35 3.59 -8.22 29.63
C ALA A 35 2.88 -6.99 29.04
N LEU A 36 3.62 -6.10 28.38
CA LEU A 36 3.05 -4.96 27.67
C LEU A 36 2.13 -5.41 26.51
N THR A 37 2.55 -6.38 25.69
CA THR A 37 1.72 -6.95 24.62
C THR A 37 0.40 -7.48 25.17
N HIS A 38 0.45 -8.31 26.22
CA HIS A 38 -0.75 -8.87 26.84
C HIS A 38 -1.68 -7.78 27.38
N TYR A 39 -1.13 -6.70 27.93
CA TYR A 39 -1.91 -5.57 28.40
C TYR A 39 -2.64 -4.86 27.25
N ILE A 40 -1.92 -4.56 26.16
CA ILE A 40 -2.48 -3.87 24.99
C ILE A 40 -3.56 -4.70 24.30
N GLU A 41 -3.34 -6.01 24.19
CA GLU A 41 -4.28 -6.94 23.57
C GLU A 41 -5.48 -7.29 24.46
N SER A 42 -5.45 -6.93 25.75
CA SER A 42 -6.59 -7.17 26.65
C SER A 42 -7.83 -6.38 26.22
N ASP A 43 -9.02 -6.88 26.52
CA ASP A 43 -10.29 -6.23 26.17
C ASP A 43 -10.57 -4.95 26.97
N GLY A 44 -9.79 -4.69 28.03
CA GLY A 44 -9.98 -3.54 28.92
C GLY A 44 -9.70 -2.19 28.27
N ALA A 45 -10.28 -1.14 28.88
CA ALA A 45 -9.86 0.22 28.62
C ALA A 45 -8.41 0.40 29.08
N LEU A 46 -7.61 1.09 28.27
CA LEU A 46 -6.21 1.32 28.60
C LEU A 46 -6.08 2.54 29.51
N ASP A 47 -5.17 2.41 30.47
CA ASP A 47 -4.82 3.42 31.45
C ASP A 47 -3.42 3.94 31.15
N GLN A 48 -3.29 5.27 31.07
CA GLN A 48 -2.03 5.94 30.75
C GLN A 48 -0.95 5.67 31.81
N GLY A 49 -1.33 5.60 33.09
CA GLY A 49 -0.41 5.31 34.19
C GLY A 49 0.19 3.90 34.07
N ILE A 50 -0.60 2.93 33.59
CA ILE A 50 -0.11 1.57 33.37
C ILE A 50 0.91 1.50 32.23
N PHE A 51 0.71 2.27 31.15
CA PHE A 51 1.74 2.39 30.10
C PHE A 51 3.06 2.92 30.64
N GLU A 52 3.04 3.95 31.50
CA GLU A 52 4.27 4.47 32.12
C GLU A 52 4.93 3.46 33.07
N VAL A 53 4.15 2.61 33.77
CA VAL A 53 4.69 1.51 34.57
C VAL A 53 5.40 0.49 33.67
N HIS A 54 4.81 0.09 32.55
CA HIS A 54 5.47 -0.80 31.58
C HIS A 54 6.71 -0.17 30.95
N ARG A 55 6.64 1.12 30.62
CA ARG A 55 7.80 1.88 30.15
C ARG A 55 8.93 1.85 31.17
N GLY A 56 8.64 2.19 32.42
CA GLY A 56 9.61 2.16 33.53
C GLY A 56 10.24 0.78 33.71
N ARG A 57 9.42 -0.28 33.65
CA ARG A 57 9.89 -1.68 33.69
C ARG A 57 10.86 -1.99 32.56
N ILE A 58 10.54 -1.64 31.31
CA ILE A 58 11.43 -1.85 30.16
C ILE A 58 12.75 -1.10 30.30
N GLN A 59 12.73 0.10 30.89
CA GLN A 59 13.94 0.89 31.11
C GLN A 59 14.90 0.27 32.13
N ILE A 60 14.38 -0.35 33.19
CA ILE A 60 15.20 -0.95 34.26
C ILE A 60 15.47 -2.44 34.07
N ALA A 61 14.71 -3.12 33.20
CA ALA A 61 14.82 -4.56 32.99
C ALA A 61 16.20 -4.95 32.45
N ASP A 62 16.67 -6.12 32.87
CA ASP A 62 17.92 -6.65 32.33
C ASP A 62 17.73 -7.01 30.86
N ALA A 63 18.69 -6.58 30.06
CA ALA A 63 18.74 -6.89 28.65
C ALA A 63 19.03 -8.38 28.43
N THR A 64 18.11 -9.11 27.79
CA THR A 64 18.32 -10.53 27.48
C THR A 64 19.50 -10.70 26.51
N ALA A 65 20.14 -11.87 26.54
CA ALA A 65 21.20 -12.20 25.59
C ALA A 65 20.72 -12.08 24.13
N SER A 66 19.51 -12.59 23.84
CA SER A 66 18.89 -12.51 22.52
C SER A 66 18.62 -11.07 22.05
N LEU A 67 18.18 -10.19 22.96
CA LEU A 67 18.01 -8.78 22.60
C LEU A 67 19.35 -8.10 22.35
N LYS A 68 20.37 -8.37 23.18
CA LYS A 68 21.72 -7.80 22.99
C LYS A 68 22.36 -8.23 21.68
N SER A 69 22.19 -9.49 21.26
CA SER A 69 22.75 -9.99 19.99
C SER A 69 22.14 -9.34 18.74
N CYS A 70 20.99 -8.69 18.87
CA CYS A 70 20.32 -8.02 17.76
C CYS A 70 21.04 -6.74 17.27
N PHE A 71 21.95 -6.18 18.07
CA PHE A 71 22.46 -4.83 17.89
C PHE A 71 23.99 -4.78 17.94
N VAL A 72 24.56 -3.74 17.34
CA VAL A 72 25.99 -3.43 17.39
C VAL A 72 26.26 -2.44 18.54
N GLY A 73 27.29 -2.70 19.36
CA GLY A 73 27.71 -1.78 20.44
C GLY A 73 27.06 -2.07 21.79
N ASP A 74 26.94 -1.05 22.66
CA ASP A 74 26.13 -1.13 23.89
C ASP A 74 24.65 -0.90 23.51
N PRO A 75 23.88 -1.98 23.36
CA PRO A 75 22.76 -2.01 22.43
C PRO A 75 21.46 -1.40 22.98
N LEU A 76 21.48 -0.95 24.23
CA LEU A 76 20.28 -0.68 25.01
C LEU A 76 20.48 0.52 25.93
N ASP A 77 21.06 1.58 25.37
CA ASP A 77 20.94 2.91 25.96
C ASP A 77 19.46 3.29 26.16
N GLN A 78 19.24 4.25 27.04
CA GLN A 78 17.89 4.67 27.43
C GLN A 78 17.07 5.16 26.23
N GLU A 79 17.70 5.77 25.23
CA GLU A 79 17.03 6.30 24.04
C GLU A 79 16.54 5.17 23.12
N THR A 80 17.37 4.15 22.88
CA THR A 80 17.04 2.98 22.07
C THR A 80 15.94 2.15 22.72
N ARG A 81 15.98 1.97 24.05
CA ARG A 81 14.88 1.32 24.78
C ARG A 81 13.57 2.09 24.67
N ASN A 82 13.62 3.42 24.76
CA ASN A 82 12.44 4.27 24.58
C ASN A 82 11.90 4.20 23.14
N ALA A 83 12.78 4.16 22.14
CA ALA A 83 12.41 3.98 20.74
C ALA A 83 11.72 2.63 20.53
N LEU A 84 12.32 1.53 21.01
CA LEU A 84 11.72 0.19 20.95
C LEU A 84 10.36 0.12 21.64
N PHE A 85 10.20 0.78 22.80
CA PHE A 85 8.91 0.89 23.48
C PHE A 85 7.85 1.54 22.59
N ARG A 86 8.13 2.74 22.05
CA ARG A 86 7.17 3.46 21.20
C ARG A 86 6.87 2.71 19.90
N LEU A 87 7.88 2.12 19.26
CA LEU A 87 7.69 1.33 18.03
C LEU A 87 6.86 0.07 18.29
N HIS A 88 7.08 -0.61 19.42
CA HIS A 88 6.28 -1.76 19.80
C HIS A 88 4.83 -1.35 20.07
N LEU A 89 4.58 -0.23 20.78
CA LEU A 89 3.23 0.30 20.95
C LEU A 89 2.55 0.59 19.60
N ALA A 90 3.28 1.24 18.68
CA ALA A 90 2.77 1.59 17.36
C ALA A 90 2.38 0.37 16.50
N SER A 91 2.81 -0.85 16.87
CA SER A 91 2.39 -2.08 16.20
C SER A 91 0.95 -2.50 16.52
N TYR A 92 0.30 -1.83 17.48
CA TYR A 92 -1.07 -2.10 17.92
C TYR A 92 -1.95 -0.85 17.79
N PRO A 93 -3.23 -0.97 17.39
CA PRO A 93 -4.14 0.18 17.26
C PRO A 93 -4.26 0.99 18.56
N LYS A 94 -4.50 0.28 19.66
CA LYS A 94 -4.58 0.81 21.02
C LYS A 94 -3.31 1.56 21.47
N GLY A 95 -2.14 1.11 21.02
CA GLY A 95 -0.87 1.77 21.30
C GLY A 95 -0.67 3.04 20.46
N LEU A 96 -1.16 3.06 19.20
CA LEU A 96 -1.18 4.27 18.38
C LEU A 96 -2.08 5.36 18.96
N ASP A 97 -3.25 5.00 19.50
CA ASP A 97 -4.14 5.96 20.17
C ASP A 97 -3.43 6.63 21.34
N TYR A 98 -2.78 5.85 22.22
CA TYR A 98 -1.96 6.39 23.30
C TYR A 98 -0.83 7.29 22.79
N LEU A 99 -0.10 6.89 21.75
CA LEU A 99 0.98 7.72 21.19
C LEU A 99 0.46 9.02 20.57
N SER A 100 -0.76 9.01 20.02
CA SER A 100 -1.44 10.21 19.53
C SER A 100 -1.77 11.16 20.67
N ASP A 101 -2.34 10.64 21.76
CA ASP A 101 -2.70 11.44 22.94
C ASP A 101 -1.47 12.06 23.62
N GLN A 102 -0.30 11.40 23.52
CA GLN A 102 0.97 11.90 24.03
C GLN A 102 1.77 12.77 23.04
N ASP A 103 1.20 13.15 21.90
CA ASP A 103 1.89 13.90 20.83
C ASP A 103 3.24 13.28 20.41
N SER A 104 3.33 11.95 20.51
CA SER A 104 4.57 11.18 20.31
C SER A 104 4.60 10.47 18.96
N LEU A 105 3.53 10.54 18.17
CA LEU A 105 3.51 9.98 16.80
C LEU A 105 4.58 10.60 15.90
N GLY A 106 4.89 11.89 16.11
CA GLY A 106 5.89 12.61 15.32
C GLY A 106 7.31 12.06 15.44
N THR A 107 7.64 11.32 16.52
CA THR A 107 8.99 10.78 16.75
C THR A 107 9.19 9.39 16.17
N LEU A 108 8.13 8.70 15.74
CA LEU A 108 8.21 7.30 15.31
C LEU A 108 9.18 7.08 14.15
N GLY A 109 9.34 8.08 13.27
CA GLY A 109 10.29 8.00 12.17
C GLY A 109 11.75 8.02 12.64
N ASP A 110 12.10 8.94 13.54
CA ASP A 110 13.44 9.01 14.13
C ASP A 110 13.73 7.77 14.98
N ASP A 111 12.72 7.26 15.69
CA ASP A 111 12.82 6.02 16.46
C ASP A 111 13.11 4.80 15.58
N ALA A 112 12.34 4.62 14.50
CA ALA A 112 12.52 3.51 13.58
C ALA A 112 13.92 3.56 12.93
N MET A 113 14.35 4.75 12.52
CA MET A 113 15.68 4.99 11.96
C MET A 113 16.80 4.63 12.94
N ARG A 114 16.69 5.13 14.18
CA ARG A 114 17.65 4.85 15.26
C ARG A 114 17.80 3.36 15.48
N VAL A 115 16.69 2.65 15.62
CA VAL A 115 16.71 1.21 15.88
C VAL A 115 17.29 0.45 14.69
N LEU A 116 16.84 0.73 13.46
CA LEU A 116 17.34 0.07 12.25
C LEU A 116 18.84 0.28 12.00
N HIS A 117 19.39 1.44 12.38
CA HIS A 117 20.81 1.73 12.30
C HIS A 117 21.65 0.99 13.34
N ALA A 118 21.06 0.71 14.51
CA ALA A 118 21.74 0.03 15.59
C ALA A 118 21.78 -1.50 15.40
N LEU A 119 20.98 -2.06 14.48
CA LEU A 119 20.93 -3.51 14.25
C LEU A 119 22.25 -4.04 13.67
N CYS A 120 22.62 -5.25 14.06
CA CYS A 120 23.66 -6.00 13.36
C CYS A 120 23.13 -6.49 12.00
N ALA A 121 24.03 -6.76 11.06
CA ALA A 121 23.66 -7.14 9.70
C ALA A 121 22.82 -8.44 9.64
N GLU A 122 23.15 -9.43 10.47
CA GLU A 122 22.45 -10.72 10.54
C GLU A 122 21.00 -10.53 11.00
N THR A 123 20.79 -9.80 12.10
CA THR A 123 19.43 -9.52 12.58
C THR A 123 18.64 -8.70 11.59
N ARG A 124 19.27 -7.70 10.96
CA ARG A 124 18.62 -6.91 9.93
C ARG A 124 18.13 -7.79 8.78
N GLU A 125 18.98 -8.66 8.25
CA GLU A 125 18.58 -9.61 7.20
C GLU A 125 17.42 -10.51 7.64
N GLN A 126 17.46 -11.02 8.88
CA GLN A 126 16.44 -11.90 9.42
C GLN A 126 15.07 -11.21 9.54
N ILE A 127 15.02 -9.99 10.09
CA ILE A 127 13.73 -9.29 10.30
C ILE A 127 13.07 -8.87 8.98
N PHE A 128 13.85 -8.57 7.94
CA PHE A 128 13.34 -8.26 6.60
C PHE A 128 12.87 -9.52 5.84
N ALA A 129 13.30 -10.71 6.27
CA ALA A 129 12.83 -11.97 5.71
C ALA A 129 11.46 -12.41 6.30
N THR A 130 11.12 -11.97 7.51
CA THR A 130 9.91 -12.40 8.22
C THR A 130 8.97 -11.24 8.63
N PRO A 131 8.64 -10.29 7.72
CA PRO A 131 7.77 -9.18 8.06
C PRO A 131 6.33 -9.65 8.32
N GLN A 132 5.66 -8.93 9.21
CA GLN A 132 4.26 -9.14 9.58
C GLN A 132 3.42 -7.91 9.22
N LEU A 133 2.13 -8.13 9.01
CA LEU A 133 1.13 -7.05 8.87
C LEU A 133 0.27 -7.04 10.12
N ALA A 134 0.29 -5.94 10.86
CA ALA A 134 -0.64 -5.71 11.94
C ALA A 134 -2.08 -5.52 11.41
N CYS A 135 -3.07 -5.66 12.28
CA CYS A 135 -4.49 -5.59 11.90
C CYS A 135 -4.94 -4.22 11.36
N ASN A 136 -4.19 -3.15 11.64
CA ASN A 136 -4.39 -1.80 11.08
C ASN A 136 -3.56 -1.54 9.80
N GLY A 137 -2.80 -2.53 9.33
CA GLY A 137 -1.96 -2.45 8.14
C GLY A 137 -0.53 -2.00 8.38
N MET A 138 -0.13 -1.69 9.62
CA MET A 138 1.28 -1.36 9.90
C MET A 138 2.18 -2.55 9.54
N ILE A 139 3.35 -2.25 8.94
CA ILE A 139 4.36 -3.25 8.65
C ILE A 139 5.24 -3.39 9.86
N VAL A 140 5.23 -4.59 10.44
CA VAL A 140 5.93 -4.94 11.67
C VAL A 140 7.09 -5.87 11.35
N LEU A 141 8.25 -5.55 11.90
CA LEU A 141 9.47 -6.34 11.85
C LEU A 141 9.74 -6.88 13.27
N PRO A 142 9.36 -8.13 13.57
CA PRO A 142 9.62 -8.72 14.87
C PRO A 142 11.12 -8.95 15.07
N LEU A 143 11.67 -8.55 16.21
CA LEU A 143 13.06 -8.88 16.56
C LEU A 143 13.17 -10.38 16.93
N PRO A 144 14.16 -11.10 16.38
CA PRO A 144 14.25 -12.55 16.50
C PRO A 144 14.47 -12.98 17.94
N ASP A 145 13.82 -14.08 18.35
CA ASP A 145 13.89 -14.64 19.71
C ASP A 145 13.54 -13.62 20.82
N THR A 146 12.75 -12.60 20.49
CA THR A 146 12.22 -11.61 21.43
C THR A 146 10.71 -11.45 21.27
N ASN A 147 10.08 -10.65 22.13
CA ASN A 147 8.69 -10.21 21.97
C ASN A 147 8.61 -8.75 21.49
N VAL A 148 9.67 -8.21 20.87
CA VAL A 148 9.76 -6.79 20.49
C VAL A 148 9.42 -6.63 19.02
N ASN A 149 8.63 -5.59 18.73
CA ASN A 149 8.16 -5.28 17.39
C ASN A 149 8.72 -3.93 16.96
N ILE A 150 9.26 -3.86 15.74
CA ILE A 150 9.68 -2.61 15.12
C ILE A 150 8.68 -2.29 14.02
N VAL A 151 8.10 -1.10 14.07
CA VAL A 151 7.22 -0.63 12.99
C VAL A 151 8.03 0.12 11.95
N LEU A 152 7.84 -0.20 10.67
CA LEU A 152 8.44 0.56 9.57
C LEU A 152 7.73 1.90 9.36
N HIS A 153 8.53 2.93 9.11
CA HIS A 153 8.09 4.30 8.89
C HIS A 153 8.54 4.81 7.51
N PRO A 154 7.79 5.73 6.85
CA PRO A 154 8.17 6.28 5.54
C PRO A 154 9.57 6.92 5.52
N GLN A 155 9.96 7.53 6.64
CA GLN A 155 11.28 8.16 6.78
C GLN A 155 12.44 7.17 6.64
N CYS A 156 12.19 5.86 6.81
CA CYS A 156 13.19 4.82 6.64
C CYS A 156 13.58 4.55 5.18
N MET A 157 12.93 5.17 4.20
CA MET A 157 13.08 4.86 2.77
C MET A 157 13.90 5.90 1.99
N ARG A 158 14.88 6.56 2.63
CA ARG A 158 15.73 7.57 1.97
C ARG A 158 17.01 6.96 1.39
N ALA A 159 17.60 7.62 0.40
CA ALA A 159 18.88 7.22 -0.18
C ALA A 159 20.06 7.71 0.69
N ALA A 160 20.37 6.98 1.75
CA ALA A 160 21.56 7.17 2.58
C ALA A 160 21.90 5.88 3.36
N ASP A 161 23.08 5.83 3.98
CA ASP A 161 23.52 4.66 4.75
C ASP A 161 22.61 4.38 5.95
N GLY A 162 22.29 3.10 6.15
CA GLY A 162 21.46 2.59 7.25
C GLY A 162 19.94 2.66 6.99
N PHE A 163 19.50 3.41 5.98
CA PHE A 163 18.12 3.39 5.49
C PHE A 163 17.79 2.05 4.80
N VAL A 164 16.50 1.80 4.58
CA VAL A 164 16.04 0.62 3.85
C VAL A 164 16.44 0.74 2.38
N THR A 165 17.21 -0.23 1.92
CA THR A 165 17.68 -0.28 0.54
C THR A 165 16.58 -0.78 -0.40
N SER A 166 16.71 -0.51 -1.70
CA SER A 166 15.80 -1.08 -2.72
C SER A 166 15.78 -2.61 -2.71
N LEU A 167 16.90 -3.25 -2.38
CA LEU A 167 16.97 -4.70 -2.27
C LEU A 167 16.20 -5.22 -1.05
N GLU A 168 16.31 -4.55 0.10
CA GLU A 168 15.54 -4.89 1.30
C GLU A 168 14.04 -4.65 1.10
N ALA A 169 13.66 -3.53 0.46
CA ALA A 169 12.28 -3.22 0.14
C ALA A 169 11.68 -4.26 -0.83
N ASP A 170 12.43 -4.66 -1.87
CA ASP A 170 12.01 -5.71 -2.80
C ASP A 170 11.86 -7.08 -2.12
N ARG A 171 12.86 -7.49 -1.32
CA ARG A 171 12.79 -8.72 -0.52
C ARG A 171 11.58 -8.71 0.41
N LEU A 172 11.30 -7.59 1.07
CA LEU A 172 10.15 -7.43 1.95
C LEU A 172 8.85 -7.65 1.19
N ILE A 173 8.60 -6.96 0.07
CA ILE A 173 7.32 -7.07 -0.64
C ILE A 173 7.11 -8.44 -1.29
N ARG A 174 8.21 -9.16 -1.60
CA ARG A 174 8.20 -10.52 -2.14
C ARG A 174 8.28 -11.61 -1.06
N SER A 175 8.48 -11.24 0.20
CA SER A 175 8.54 -12.20 1.31
C SER A 175 7.24 -13.03 1.38
N LYS A 176 7.41 -14.34 1.49
CA LYS A 176 6.32 -15.28 1.72
C LYS A 176 6.21 -15.54 3.21
N ALA A 177 5.00 -15.58 3.74
CA ALA A 177 4.81 -16.07 5.09
C ALA A 177 4.80 -17.60 5.07
N ASP A 178 5.54 -18.21 5.98
CA ASP A 178 5.55 -19.67 6.18
C ASP A 178 4.22 -20.22 6.74
N VAL A 179 3.30 -19.33 7.16
CA VAL A 179 2.10 -19.68 7.94
C VAL A 179 0.82 -19.82 7.10
N GLU A 180 0.83 -19.51 5.80
CA GLU A 180 -0.38 -19.69 4.97
C GLU A 180 -0.50 -21.14 4.47
N GLU A 181 -1.50 -21.88 4.95
CA GLU A 181 -1.85 -23.25 4.55
C GLU A 181 -2.16 -23.41 3.05
N GLU A 182 -2.34 -22.31 2.32
CA GLU A 182 -2.62 -22.29 0.89
C GLU A 182 -1.59 -21.43 0.13
N GLY A 183 -0.42 -22.00 -0.13
CA GLY A 183 0.47 -21.52 -1.18
C GLY A 183 1.03 -20.11 -0.99
N GLY A 184 1.54 -19.82 0.22
CA GLY A 184 2.41 -18.68 0.58
C GLY A 184 2.30 -17.44 -0.31
N ALA A 185 1.28 -16.61 -0.07
CA ALA A 185 1.15 -15.34 -0.78
C ALA A 185 2.30 -14.38 -0.41
N ILE A 186 2.83 -13.68 -1.42
CA ILE A 186 3.82 -12.61 -1.19
C ILE A 186 3.20 -11.49 -0.35
N PHE A 187 4.05 -10.75 0.35
CA PHE A 187 3.65 -9.67 1.25
C PHE A 187 2.78 -8.61 0.57
N ALA A 188 3.10 -8.20 -0.66
CA ALA A 188 2.27 -7.25 -1.43
C ALA A 188 0.80 -7.70 -1.60
N ARG A 189 0.59 -9.00 -1.87
CA ARG A 189 -0.76 -9.57 -1.98
C ARG A 189 -1.48 -9.59 -0.64
N ARG A 190 -0.76 -9.84 0.47
CA ARG A 190 -1.31 -9.78 1.83
C ARG A 190 -1.76 -8.36 2.20
N MET A 191 -0.99 -7.33 1.82
CA MET A 191 -1.38 -5.92 1.99
C MET A 191 -2.71 -5.63 1.30
N LEU A 192 -2.86 -6.10 0.06
CA LEU A 192 -4.11 -5.94 -0.70
C LEU A 192 -5.28 -6.69 -0.06
N LYS A 193 -5.09 -7.96 0.34
CA LYS A 193 -6.10 -8.77 1.03
C LYS A 193 -6.56 -8.10 2.33
N LEU A 194 -5.62 -7.63 3.16
CA LEU A 194 -5.92 -6.94 4.41
C LEU A 194 -6.74 -5.68 4.18
N LYS A 195 -6.32 -4.85 3.22
CA LYS A 195 -7.04 -3.64 2.85
C LYS A 195 -8.49 -3.93 2.44
N VAL A 196 -8.70 -4.93 1.59
CA VAL A 196 -10.06 -5.35 1.18
C VAL A 196 -10.86 -5.84 2.39
N SER A 197 -10.27 -6.66 3.27
CA SER A 197 -10.93 -7.13 4.48
C SER A 197 -11.36 -5.99 5.39
N LEU A 198 -10.48 -5.02 5.65
CA LEU A 198 -10.80 -3.86 6.48
C LEU A 198 -11.94 -3.04 5.89
N MET A 199 -11.93 -2.83 4.58
CA MET A 199 -13.00 -2.12 3.87
C MET A 199 -14.35 -2.82 4.02
N LEU A 200 -14.39 -4.14 3.91
CA LEU A 200 -15.60 -4.94 4.11
C LEU A 200 -16.12 -4.85 5.55
N ASP A 201 -15.21 -4.71 6.52
CA ASP A 201 -15.55 -4.49 7.93
C ASP A 201 -15.91 -3.03 8.27
N GLY A 202 -15.95 -2.13 7.27
CA GLY A 202 -16.18 -0.69 7.49
C GLY A 202 -15.03 0.03 8.20
N ARG A 203 -13.85 -0.60 8.28
CA ARG A 203 -12.61 -0.05 8.84
C ARG A 203 -11.70 0.46 7.72
N ARG A 204 -10.66 1.22 8.10
CA ARG A 204 -9.65 1.73 7.17
C ARG A 204 -8.26 1.30 7.60
N VAL A 205 -7.36 1.20 6.62
CA VAL A 205 -5.92 1.09 6.87
C VAL A 205 -5.44 2.38 7.51
N ASP A 206 -4.51 2.26 8.47
CA ASP A 206 -3.95 3.42 9.13
C ASP A 206 -3.26 4.38 8.13
N PRO A 207 -3.47 5.71 8.23
CA PRO A 207 -2.78 6.71 7.43
C PRO A 207 -1.26 6.59 7.34
N LEU A 208 -0.62 6.19 8.45
CA LEU A 208 0.82 5.97 8.49
C LEU A 208 1.19 4.70 7.73
N ALA A 209 0.40 3.62 7.89
CA ALA A 209 0.59 2.39 7.11
C ALA A 209 0.55 2.66 5.61
N LEU A 210 -0.46 3.38 5.10
CA LEU A 210 -0.57 3.70 3.67
C LEU A 210 0.65 4.47 3.15
N ARG A 211 1.15 5.45 3.92
CA ARG A 211 2.37 6.19 3.58
C ARG A 211 3.62 5.29 3.59
N THR A 212 3.71 4.35 4.54
CA THR A 212 4.81 3.38 4.59
C THR A 212 4.74 2.43 3.39
N TRP A 213 3.54 1.96 3.05
CA TRP A 213 3.29 1.08 1.90
C TRP A 213 3.74 1.77 0.61
N TYR A 214 3.29 3.00 0.37
CA TYR A 214 3.74 3.81 -0.77
C TYR A 214 5.26 3.92 -0.85
N SER A 215 5.91 4.26 0.27
CA SER A 215 7.36 4.47 0.32
C SER A 215 8.14 3.18 0.04
N ILE A 216 7.68 2.04 0.55
CA ILE A 216 8.31 0.74 0.29
C ILE A 216 8.12 0.32 -1.17
N LEU A 217 6.89 0.42 -1.69
CA LEU A 217 6.57 -0.03 -3.04
C LEU A 217 7.32 0.81 -4.09
N THR A 218 7.43 2.12 -3.87
CA THR A 218 8.24 3.00 -4.74
C THR A 218 9.73 2.68 -4.68
N THR A 219 10.25 2.38 -3.49
CA THR A 219 11.67 2.02 -3.27
C THR A 219 12.02 0.65 -3.87
N ALA A 220 11.09 -0.30 -3.82
CA ALA A 220 11.24 -1.65 -4.38
C ALA A 220 11.06 -1.71 -5.90
N HIS A 221 10.28 -0.78 -6.49
CA HIS A 221 9.78 -0.87 -7.86
C HIS A 221 10.84 -1.21 -8.91
N SER A 222 12.00 -0.53 -8.88
CA SER A 222 13.02 -0.74 -9.90
C SER A 222 13.60 -2.15 -9.89
N GLN A 223 13.71 -2.78 -8.72
CA GLN A 223 14.16 -4.16 -8.61
C GLN A 223 13.07 -5.11 -9.09
N THR A 224 11.84 -4.95 -8.58
CA THR A 224 10.74 -5.86 -8.89
C THR A 224 10.32 -5.85 -10.37
N CYS A 225 10.30 -4.68 -11.02
CA CYS A 225 9.80 -4.55 -12.39
C CYS A 225 10.84 -4.82 -13.47
N PHE A 226 12.14 -4.67 -13.17
CA PHE A 226 13.19 -4.75 -14.19
C PHE A 226 14.16 -5.91 -13.97
N GLU A 227 14.10 -6.59 -12.83
CA GLU A 227 14.88 -7.80 -12.61
C GLU A 227 14.23 -8.98 -13.39
N PRO A 228 14.95 -9.63 -14.33
CA PRO A 228 14.39 -10.69 -15.17
C PRO A 228 13.97 -11.95 -14.40
N SER A 229 14.47 -12.13 -13.17
CA SER A 229 14.19 -13.28 -12.31
C SER A 229 12.80 -13.19 -11.65
N VAL A 230 12.18 -12.00 -11.66
CA VAL A 230 10.92 -11.75 -10.96
C VAL A 230 9.74 -12.30 -11.78
N PRO A 231 8.87 -13.14 -11.19
CA PRO A 231 7.68 -13.65 -11.85
C PRO A 231 6.72 -12.52 -12.27
N LYS A 232 6.07 -12.70 -13.43
CA LYS A 232 5.03 -11.76 -13.92
C LYS A 232 3.89 -11.59 -12.91
N GLU A 233 3.54 -12.64 -12.16
CA GLU A 233 2.48 -12.56 -11.13
C GLU A 233 2.84 -11.56 -10.02
N ASP A 234 4.09 -11.54 -9.56
CA ASP A 234 4.55 -10.61 -8.52
C ASP A 234 4.50 -9.16 -9.03
N GLN A 235 4.81 -8.94 -10.31
CA GLN A 235 4.67 -7.63 -10.97
C GLN A 235 3.20 -7.20 -11.06
N VAL A 236 2.28 -8.13 -11.36
CA VAL A 236 0.83 -7.84 -11.32
C VAL A 236 0.40 -7.44 -9.91
N GLN A 237 0.83 -8.18 -8.87
CA GLN A 237 0.49 -7.85 -7.49
C GLN A 237 1.02 -6.46 -7.08
N LEU A 238 2.25 -6.13 -7.47
CA LEU A 238 2.82 -4.79 -7.28
C LEU A 238 1.97 -3.71 -7.97
N GLY A 239 1.58 -3.93 -9.22
CA GLY A 239 0.72 -3.01 -9.96
C GLY A 239 -0.64 -2.81 -9.28
N LEU A 240 -1.27 -3.90 -8.83
CA LEU A 240 -2.57 -3.85 -8.15
C LEU A 240 -2.51 -3.09 -6.83
N ILE A 241 -1.50 -3.34 -5.99
CA ILE A 241 -1.38 -2.62 -4.71
C ILE A 241 -1.10 -1.13 -4.94
N LEU A 242 -0.19 -0.77 -5.86
CA LEU A 242 0.11 0.63 -6.22
C LEU A 242 -1.13 1.36 -6.77
N HIS A 243 -1.85 0.74 -7.69
CA HIS A 243 -3.09 1.31 -8.24
C HIS A 243 -4.14 1.49 -7.13
N SER A 244 -4.26 0.52 -6.21
CA SER A 244 -5.21 0.63 -5.11
C SER A 244 -4.92 1.81 -4.17
N LEU A 245 -3.64 2.18 -3.98
CA LEU A 245 -3.26 3.24 -3.05
C LEU A 245 -3.77 4.62 -3.46
N VAL A 246 -3.98 4.86 -4.76
CA VAL A 246 -4.42 6.16 -5.31
C VAL A 246 -5.70 6.66 -4.63
N ARG A 247 -6.71 5.79 -4.49
CA ARG A 247 -8.00 6.16 -3.89
C ARG A 247 -7.95 6.41 -2.39
N ASP A 248 -7.03 5.75 -1.69
CA ASP A 248 -6.98 5.82 -0.22
C ASP A 248 -6.07 6.96 0.26
N MET A 249 -5.07 7.31 -0.54
CA MET A 249 -4.20 8.46 -0.26
C MET A 249 -4.98 9.77 -0.37
N ASP A 250 -5.96 9.86 -1.29
CA ASP A 250 -6.89 10.98 -1.38
C ASP A 250 -7.60 11.22 -0.05
N LEU A 251 -8.17 10.17 0.56
CA LEU A 251 -8.89 10.23 1.83
C LEU A 251 -7.99 10.55 3.04
N THR A 252 -6.69 10.34 2.90
CA THR A 252 -5.74 10.47 4.01
C THR A 252 -5.06 11.84 4.04
N LEU A 253 -4.79 12.42 2.87
CA LEU A 253 -4.04 13.66 2.73
C LEU A 253 -4.91 14.93 2.65
N GLU A 254 -6.24 14.79 2.61
CA GLU A 254 -7.20 15.92 2.70
C GLU A 254 -6.91 16.87 3.88
N HIS A 255 -6.27 16.38 4.94
CA HIS A 255 -5.97 17.16 6.14
C HIS A 255 -4.54 17.75 6.17
N VAL A 256 -3.64 17.39 5.24
CA VAL A 256 -2.18 17.60 5.41
C VAL A 256 -1.51 18.46 4.33
N GLY A 257 -2.13 18.72 3.17
CA GLY A 257 -1.46 19.57 2.18
C GLY A 257 -2.21 19.84 0.89
N SER A 258 -1.71 20.84 0.16
CA SER A 258 -2.22 21.29 -1.14
C SER A 258 -2.51 20.15 -2.11
N SER A 259 -3.59 20.27 -2.87
CA SER A 259 -3.99 19.36 -3.97
C SER A 259 -2.84 18.93 -4.89
N GLU A 260 -1.82 19.77 -5.05
CA GLU A 260 -0.61 19.47 -5.82
C GLU A 260 0.21 18.28 -5.27
N ALA A 261 0.42 18.18 -3.96
CA ALA A 261 1.22 17.11 -3.36
C ALA A 261 0.53 15.74 -3.52
N LEU A 262 -0.80 15.72 -3.37
CA LEU A 262 -1.62 14.54 -3.59
C LEU A 262 -1.58 14.10 -5.07
N ASN A 263 -1.70 15.05 -6.00
CA ASN A 263 -1.59 14.76 -7.44
C ASN A 263 -0.23 14.16 -7.80
N ILE A 264 0.87 14.61 -7.18
CA ILE A 264 2.21 14.04 -7.39
C ILE A 264 2.26 12.58 -6.92
N VAL A 265 1.77 12.29 -5.72
CA VAL A 265 1.74 10.92 -5.17
C VAL A 265 0.89 10.00 -6.05
N ASN A 266 -0.31 10.43 -6.43
CA ASN A 266 -1.22 9.66 -7.27
C ASN A 266 -0.65 9.40 -8.66
N THR A 267 -0.04 10.43 -9.28
CA THR A 267 0.68 10.28 -10.55
C THR A 267 1.77 9.23 -10.42
N ASN A 268 2.61 9.32 -9.39
CA ASN A 268 3.68 8.35 -9.15
C ASN A 268 3.15 6.93 -8.96
N CYS A 269 2.13 6.73 -8.12
CA CYS A 269 1.49 5.42 -7.94
C CYS A 269 1.00 4.83 -9.26
N LEU A 270 0.27 5.62 -10.06
CA LEU A 270 -0.27 5.17 -11.34
C LEU A 270 0.83 4.88 -12.36
N THR A 271 1.86 5.73 -12.48
CA THR A 271 2.98 5.49 -13.40
C THR A 271 3.77 4.23 -13.02
N LEU A 272 4.00 4.00 -11.73
CA LEU A 272 4.68 2.79 -11.26
C LEU A 272 3.81 1.54 -11.47
N ALA A 273 2.50 1.64 -11.23
CA ALA A 273 1.55 0.56 -11.50
C ALA A 273 1.50 0.21 -12.99
N GLU A 274 1.44 1.22 -13.87
CA GLU A 274 1.48 1.05 -15.31
C GLU A 274 2.73 0.27 -15.73
N ALA A 275 3.91 0.68 -15.27
CA ALA A 275 5.16 -0.01 -15.59
C ALA A 275 5.15 -1.48 -15.12
N ALA A 276 4.57 -1.77 -13.95
CA ALA A 276 4.44 -3.14 -13.46
C ALA A 276 3.48 -3.99 -14.32
N PHE A 277 2.37 -3.41 -14.78
CA PHE A 277 1.43 -4.07 -15.67
C PHE A 277 1.98 -4.26 -17.09
N GLU A 278 2.73 -3.29 -17.63
CA GLU A 278 3.41 -3.42 -18.92
C GLU A 278 4.44 -4.55 -18.89
N ARG A 279 5.23 -4.65 -17.81
CA ARG A 279 6.24 -5.70 -17.63
C ARG A 279 5.65 -7.10 -17.49
N SER A 280 4.48 -7.19 -16.86
CA SER A 280 3.73 -8.44 -16.76
C SER A 280 2.88 -8.76 -17.98
N GLU A 281 2.88 -7.90 -19.01
CA GLU A 281 2.05 -8.00 -20.22
C GLU A 281 0.53 -8.02 -19.94
N ASN A 282 0.11 -7.41 -18.83
CA ASN A 282 -1.30 -7.31 -18.46
C ASN A 282 -1.97 -6.09 -19.10
N LEU A 283 -2.31 -6.22 -20.39
CA LEU A 283 -2.85 -5.14 -21.21
C LEU A 283 -4.15 -4.52 -20.66
N TRP A 284 -4.97 -5.32 -19.97
CA TRP A 284 -6.22 -4.82 -19.37
C TRP A 284 -5.91 -3.81 -18.27
N ASP A 285 -5.05 -4.18 -17.32
CA ASP A 285 -4.72 -3.31 -16.20
C ASP A 285 -3.89 -2.10 -16.65
N VAL A 286 -3.07 -2.21 -17.71
CA VAL A 286 -2.44 -1.05 -18.37
C VAL A 286 -3.51 -0.06 -18.87
N ALA A 287 -4.54 -0.54 -19.57
CA ALA A 287 -5.61 0.33 -20.10
C ALA A 287 -6.44 1.01 -18.98
N VAL A 288 -6.68 0.28 -17.88
CA VAL A 288 -7.35 0.81 -16.69
C VAL A 288 -6.51 1.93 -16.04
N VAL A 289 -5.22 1.68 -15.79
CA VAL A 289 -4.33 2.68 -15.16
C VAL A 289 -4.16 3.93 -16.04
N ARG A 290 -4.02 3.76 -17.36
CA ARG A 290 -3.95 4.90 -18.30
C ARG A 290 -5.25 5.71 -18.32
N SER A 291 -6.40 5.08 -18.11
CA SER A 291 -7.66 5.81 -17.93
C SER A 291 -7.67 6.63 -16.65
N ALA A 292 -7.19 6.08 -15.53
CA ALA A 292 -7.05 6.81 -14.28
C ALA A 292 -6.08 7.99 -14.40
N LEU A 293 -4.98 7.86 -15.15
CA LEU A 293 -4.07 8.97 -15.45
C LEU A 293 -4.74 10.10 -16.25
N VAL A 294 -5.54 9.75 -17.27
CA VAL A 294 -6.32 10.74 -18.04
C VAL A 294 -7.32 11.48 -17.15
N GLU A 295 -8.01 10.77 -16.26
CA GLU A 295 -8.94 11.38 -15.30
C GLU A 295 -8.22 12.32 -14.34
N LEU A 296 -7.08 11.88 -13.79
CA LEU A 296 -6.25 12.67 -12.88
C LEU A 296 -5.72 13.96 -13.54
N PHE A 297 -5.13 13.87 -14.73
CA PHE A 297 -4.64 15.06 -15.44
C PHE A 297 -5.78 15.97 -15.91
N GLY A 298 -6.91 15.38 -16.30
CA GLY A 298 -8.11 16.13 -16.68
C GLY A 298 -8.70 16.92 -15.50
N SER A 299 -8.82 16.31 -14.32
CA SER A 299 -9.36 16.97 -13.12
C SER A 299 -8.39 18.02 -12.56
N ALA A 300 -7.08 17.78 -12.64
CA ALA A 300 -6.05 18.75 -12.27
C ALA A 300 -5.90 19.91 -13.28
N GLY A 301 -6.49 19.80 -14.48
CA GLY A 301 -6.33 20.79 -15.54
C GLY A 301 -4.92 20.82 -16.15
N ASP A 302 -4.17 19.71 -16.06
CA ASP A 302 -2.81 19.59 -16.58
C ASP A 302 -2.84 19.45 -18.11
N ARG A 303 -2.79 20.61 -18.80
CA ARG A 303 -2.87 20.69 -20.26
C ARG A 303 -1.64 20.14 -20.97
N ASP A 304 -0.50 20.05 -20.28
CA ASP A 304 0.76 19.62 -20.87
C ASP A 304 0.82 18.09 -20.95
N ARG A 305 0.36 17.39 -19.90
CA ARG A 305 0.42 15.92 -19.81
C ARG A 305 -0.82 15.23 -20.38
N LEU A 306 -1.99 15.88 -20.36
CA LEU A 306 -3.25 15.27 -20.77
C LEU A 306 -3.25 14.72 -22.23
N PRO A 307 -2.70 15.42 -23.25
CA PRO A 307 -2.68 14.91 -24.61
C PRO A 307 -1.88 13.60 -24.75
N ASP A 308 -0.73 13.49 -24.08
CA ASP A 308 0.08 12.26 -24.09
C ASP A 308 -0.65 11.11 -23.38
N ALA A 309 -1.24 11.37 -22.22
CA ALA A 309 -2.02 10.37 -21.48
C ALA A 309 -3.22 9.84 -22.30
N LEU A 310 -3.92 10.73 -23.02
CA LEU A 310 -5.02 10.34 -23.92
C LEU A 310 -4.53 9.47 -25.07
N ARG A 311 -3.40 9.83 -25.70
CA ARG A 311 -2.78 9.01 -26.76
C ARG A 311 -2.41 7.63 -26.22
N ARG A 312 -1.72 7.56 -25.08
CA ARG A 312 -1.33 6.30 -24.43
C ARG A 312 -2.55 5.46 -24.05
N LYS A 313 -3.63 6.07 -23.52
CA LYS A 313 -4.90 5.38 -23.28
C LYS A 313 -5.41 4.75 -24.57
N GLY A 314 -5.49 5.53 -25.66
CA GLY A 314 -5.92 5.03 -26.96
C GLY A 314 -5.09 3.85 -27.47
N ASP A 315 -3.75 3.94 -27.38
CA ASP A 315 -2.85 2.88 -27.82
C ASP A 315 -3.05 1.59 -26.99
N ALA A 316 -3.29 1.70 -25.68
CA ALA A 316 -3.55 0.55 -24.81
C ALA A 316 -4.86 -0.17 -25.15
N TYR A 317 -5.96 0.57 -25.33
CA TYR A 317 -7.24 -0.02 -25.73
C TYR A 317 -7.16 -0.60 -27.15
N ALA A 318 -6.44 0.02 -28.08
CA ALA A 318 -6.23 -0.55 -29.41
C ALA A 318 -5.49 -1.91 -29.35
N ALA A 319 -4.40 -1.99 -28.58
CA ALA A 319 -3.66 -3.23 -28.38
C ALA A 319 -4.49 -4.33 -27.69
N LEU A 320 -5.29 -3.95 -26.68
CA LEU A 320 -6.21 -4.86 -26.00
C LEU A 320 -7.29 -5.39 -26.95
N ALA A 321 -7.83 -4.54 -27.83
CA ALA A 321 -8.83 -4.93 -28.82
C ALA A 321 -8.25 -5.91 -29.85
N GLU A 322 -7.04 -5.64 -30.36
CA GLU A 322 -6.34 -6.52 -31.28
C GLU A 322 -6.12 -7.91 -30.66
N ARG A 323 -5.65 -7.96 -29.41
CA ARG A 323 -5.49 -9.22 -28.66
C ARG A 323 -6.82 -9.92 -28.40
N GLY A 324 -7.88 -9.16 -28.15
CA GLY A 324 -9.24 -9.68 -28.00
C GLY A 324 -9.78 -10.32 -29.28
N MET A 325 -9.49 -9.74 -30.46
CA MET A 325 -9.88 -10.30 -31.76
C MET A 325 -9.20 -11.65 -32.01
N GLU A 326 -7.90 -11.77 -31.70
CA GLU A 326 -7.16 -13.03 -31.82
C GLU A 326 -7.77 -14.15 -30.99
N LYS A 327 -8.28 -13.82 -29.80
CA LYS A 327 -8.91 -14.75 -28.86
C LYS A 327 -10.43 -14.87 -29.05
N GLY A 328 -11.01 -14.11 -29.97
CA GLY A 328 -12.45 -14.10 -30.24
C GLY A 328 -13.34 -13.55 -29.12
N HIS A 329 -12.80 -12.70 -28.23
CA HIS A 329 -13.52 -12.11 -27.10
C HIS A 329 -14.69 -11.21 -27.56
N SER A 330 -15.75 -11.12 -26.75
CA SER A 330 -16.94 -10.30 -27.05
C SER A 330 -16.74 -8.81 -26.78
N THR A 331 -15.78 -8.41 -25.94
CA THR A 331 -15.55 -7.02 -25.51
C THR A 331 -14.75 -6.18 -26.51
N VAL A 332 -14.42 -6.72 -27.70
CA VAL A 332 -13.58 -6.05 -28.69
C VAL A 332 -14.19 -4.73 -29.17
N ALA A 333 -15.48 -4.70 -29.46
CA ALA A 333 -16.15 -3.48 -29.95
C ALA A 333 -16.12 -2.35 -28.92
N GLU A 334 -16.38 -2.67 -27.64
CA GLU A 334 -16.30 -1.72 -26.52
C GLU A 334 -14.88 -1.18 -26.35
N THR A 335 -13.89 -2.06 -26.49
CA THR A 335 -12.47 -1.70 -26.37
C THR A 335 -12.04 -0.76 -27.50
N LEU A 336 -12.45 -1.04 -28.74
CA LEU A 336 -12.20 -0.14 -29.88
C LEU A 336 -12.88 1.22 -29.69
N HIS A 337 -14.09 1.25 -29.12
CA HIS A 337 -14.80 2.48 -28.82
C HIS A 337 -14.07 3.36 -27.82
N GLU A 338 -13.54 2.78 -26.75
CA GLU A 338 -12.74 3.51 -25.77
C GLU A 338 -11.42 4.03 -26.36
N ALA A 339 -10.77 3.26 -27.25
CA ALA A 339 -9.60 3.75 -27.98
C ALA A 339 -9.93 4.97 -28.84
N ALA A 340 -11.07 4.89 -29.54
CA ALA A 340 -11.50 5.92 -30.47
C ALA A 340 -11.89 7.23 -29.74
N ARG A 341 -12.62 7.12 -28.63
CA ARG A 341 -12.93 8.24 -27.74
C ARG A 341 -11.67 8.93 -27.22
N ALA A 342 -10.64 8.17 -26.87
CA ALA A 342 -9.38 8.74 -26.41
C ALA A 342 -8.71 9.54 -27.53
N TYR A 343 -8.60 8.98 -28.74
CA TYR A 343 -7.97 9.65 -29.88
C TYR A 343 -8.73 10.86 -30.40
N GLN A 344 -10.07 10.86 -30.39
CA GLN A 344 -10.87 12.04 -30.78
C GLN A 344 -10.55 13.28 -29.92
N ARG A 345 -10.07 13.08 -28.70
CA ARG A 345 -9.69 14.16 -27.78
C ARG A 345 -8.24 14.61 -27.95
N VAL A 346 -7.47 13.95 -28.82
CA VAL A 346 -6.09 14.32 -29.15
C VAL A 346 -6.09 15.00 -30.52
N PRO A 347 -5.38 16.12 -30.72
CA PRO A 347 -5.20 16.74 -32.03
C PRO A 347 -4.19 15.95 -32.88
N ASP A 348 -4.49 14.67 -33.16
CA ASP A 348 -3.59 13.74 -33.86
C ASP A 348 -4.37 12.80 -34.80
N ALA A 349 -4.52 13.22 -36.06
CA ALA A 349 -5.20 12.44 -37.09
C ALA A 349 -4.51 11.08 -37.36
N ALA A 350 -3.20 10.96 -37.10
CA ALA A 350 -2.50 9.69 -37.27
C ALA A 350 -2.94 8.65 -36.24
N ALA A 351 -3.35 9.08 -35.04
CA ALA A 351 -3.85 8.19 -34.00
C ALA A 351 -5.18 7.53 -34.40
N LEU A 352 -6.13 8.29 -34.96
CA LEU A 352 -7.39 7.76 -35.49
C LEU A 352 -7.17 6.83 -36.70
N ALA A 353 -6.19 7.13 -37.54
CA ALA A 353 -5.86 6.29 -38.69
C ALA A 353 -5.40 4.87 -38.28
N ARG A 354 -4.80 4.69 -37.10
CA ARG A 354 -4.39 3.38 -36.57
C ARG A 354 -5.56 2.46 -36.25
N LEU A 355 -6.74 2.99 -35.92
CA LEU A 355 -7.91 2.17 -35.60
C LEU A 355 -8.59 1.58 -36.84
N ARG A 356 -8.47 2.22 -38.01
CA ARG A 356 -9.10 1.78 -39.26
C ARG A 356 -8.92 0.28 -39.57
N PRO A 357 -7.69 -0.26 -39.60
CA PRO A 357 -7.49 -1.69 -39.89
C PRO A 357 -8.13 -2.60 -38.82
N LEU A 358 -8.11 -2.18 -37.55
CA LEU A 358 -8.68 -2.97 -36.45
C LEU A 358 -10.21 -3.02 -36.55
N VAL A 359 -10.88 -1.90 -36.82
CA VAL A 359 -12.35 -1.94 -36.94
C VAL A 359 -12.79 -2.72 -38.19
N ALA A 360 -12.08 -2.56 -39.32
CA ALA A 360 -12.37 -3.36 -40.51
C ALA A 360 -12.21 -4.87 -40.26
N LYS A 361 -11.19 -5.26 -39.49
CA LYS A 361 -10.99 -6.65 -39.04
C LYS A 361 -12.14 -7.13 -38.16
N GLN A 362 -12.60 -6.32 -37.21
CA GLN A 362 -13.74 -6.67 -36.34
C GLN A 362 -15.05 -6.83 -37.14
N SER A 363 -15.39 -5.89 -38.03
CA SER A 363 -16.56 -6.02 -38.90
C SER A 363 -16.50 -7.25 -39.80
N ALA A 364 -15.31 -7.67 -40.24
CA ALA A 364 -15.16 -8.92 -40.98
C ALA A 364 -15.44 -10.15 -40.11
N ILE A 365 -14.96 -10.16 -38.85
CA ILE A 365 -15.23 -11.21 -37.87
C ILE A 365 -16.73 -11.30 -37.54
N GLU A 366 -17.39 -10.16 -37.31
CA GLU A 366 -18.83 -10.11 -36.99
C GLU A 366 -19.69 -10.64 -38.16
N ARG A 367 -19.40 -10.19 -39.39
CA ARG A 367 -20.08 -10.70 -40.60
C ARG A 367 -19.89 -12.20 -40.81
N ALA A 368 -18.69 -12.71 -40.54
CA ALA A 368 -18.43 -14.16 -40.63
C ALA A 368 -19.21 -14.96 -39.57
N ARG A 369 -19.45 -14.38 -38.39
CA ARG A 369 -20.21 -15.02 -37.28
C ARG A 369 -21.73 -14.93 -37.46
N SER A 370 -22.23 -14.00 -38.25
CA SER A 370 -23.68 -13.79 -38.44
C SER A 370 -24.04 -13.47 -39.90
N PRO A 371 -23.91 -14.44 -40.82
CA PRO A 371 -24.15 -14.25 -42.26
C PRO A 371 -25.62 -14.00 -42.65
N HIS A 372 -26.53 -13.84 -41.69
CA HIS A 372 -27.97 -13.65 -41.91
C HIS A 372 -28.52 -12.32 -41.34
N PHE A 373 -27.65 -11.44 -40.84
CA PHE A 373 -28.03 -10.10 -40.36
C PHE A 373 -27.56 -9.02 -41.34
N ASP A 374 -28.21 -8.92 -42.50
CA ASP A 374 -27.90 -7.92 -43.55
C ASP A 374 -28.62 -6.56 -43.35
N THR A 375 -29.37 -6.38 -42.26
CA THR A 375 -30.28 -5.22 -42.11
C THR A 375 -30.07 -4.34 -40.88
N GLN A 376 -29.12 -4.66 -39.99
CA GLN A 376 -28.72 -3.76 -38.90
C GLN A 376 -27.26 -3.36 -39.07
N PRO A 377 -26.92 -2.06 -38.96
CA PRO A 377 -25.52 -1.63 -38.97
C PRO A 377 -24.83 -2.31 -37.78
N ASP A 378 -23.79 -3.10 -38.08
CA ASP A 378 -23.03 -3.75 -37.02
C ASP A 378 -22.37 -2.69 -36.12
N SER A 379 -22.08 -3.07 -34.87
CA SER A 379 -21.59 -2.14 -33.85
C SER A 379 -20.31 -1.43 -34.28
N ALA A 380 -19.47 -2.14 -35.04
CA ALA A 380 -18.25 -1.64 -35.64
C ALA A 380 -18.52 -0.61 -36.74
N THR A 381 -19.49 -0.82 -37.63
CA THR A 381 -19.87 0.11 -38.70
C THR A 381 -20.49 1.38 -38.14
N SER A 382 -21.27 1.26 -37.06
CA SER A 382 -21.78 2.41 -36.30
C SER A 382 -20.64 3.22 -35.67
N LEU A 383 -19.58 2.54 -35.19
CA LEU A 383 -18.36 3.17 -34.71
C LEU A 383 -17.65 3.96 -35.82
N LEU A 384 -17.51 3.38 -37.02
CA LEU A 384 -16.89 4.06 -38.17
C LEU A 384 -17.67 5.29 -38.61
N ALA A 385 -19.00 5.20 -38.63
CA ALA A 385 -19.87 6.33 -38.96
C ALA A 385 -19.75 7.45 -37.91
N ALA A 386 -19.70 7.11 -36.61
CA ALA A 386 -19.50 8.08 -35.54
C ALA A 386 -18.11 8.71 -35.53
N LEU A 387 -17.08 7.96 -35.94
CA LEU A 387 -15.69 8.42 -35.94
C LEU A 387 -15.34 9.34 -37.10
N TRP A 388 -15.98 9.16 -38.26
CA TRP A 388 -15.60 9.86 -39.50
C TRP A 388 -16.74 10.60 -40.19
N GLY A 389 -17.98 10.50 -39.69
CA GLY A 389 -19.11 11.25 -40.24
C GLY A 389 -19.01 12.77 -40.08
N ASN A 390 -18.12 13.27 -39.20
CA ASN A 390 -17.92 14.70 -38.99
C ASN A 390 -16.88 15.35 -39.92
N ASP A 391 -15.99 14.58 -40.56
CA ASP A 391 -15.00 15.13 -41.50
C ASP A 391 -15.64 15.56 -42.85
N ALA A 392 -16.87 15.11 -43.14
CA ALA A 392 -17.60 15.49 -44.35
C ALA A 392 -18.38 16.81 -44.20
N GLY A 393 -18.52 17.35 -42.98
CA GLY A 393 -19.32 18.56 -42.71
C GLY A 393 -18.57 19.88 -42.90
N ASP A 394 -17.26 19.91 -42.64
CA ASP A 394 -16.47 21.15 -42.66
C ASP A 394 -15.74 21.45 -43.98
N ALA A 395 -15.86 20.56 -44.98
CA ALA A 395 -15.33 20.82 -46.32
C ALA A 395 -16.24 21.72 -47.20
N HIS A 396 -17.38 22.18 -46.67
CA HIS A 396 -18.34 23.03 -47.39
C HIS A 396 -18.69 24.36 -46.69
N ALA A 397 -17.90 24.80 -45.71
CA ALA A 397 -17.95 26.17 -45.20
C ALA A 397 -16.68 26.95 -45.60
N THR A 398 -16.67 27.44 -46.83
CA THR A 398 -15.85 28.58 -47.30
C THR A 398 -16.75 29.72 -47.67
#